data_AF-A0A4Q1KYA0-F1
#
_entry.id   AF-A0A4Q1KYA0-F1
#
_cell.length_a   1.000
_cell.length_b   1.000
_cell.length_c   1.000
_cell.angle_alpha   90.00
_cell.angle_beta   90.00
_cell.angle_gamma   90.00
#
_symmetry.space_group_name_H-M   'P 1'
#
loop_
_entity.id
_entity.type
_entity.pdbx_description
1 polymer ?
#
loop_
_entity_poly.entity_id
_entity_poly.type
_entity_poly.pdbx_seq_one_letter_code
_entity_poly.pdbx_strand_id
1 'polypeptide(L)' 'MKKLITTLICLGMTATINAQEKKSKQNTYEQHRSAKTGRYVTKSETKKSPSTTYTTKRKKRE' A
#
# COMPACT_ATOMS: atom_id res chain seq x y z
N MET A 1 8.19 35.64 21.94
CA MET A 1 9.15 34.95 21.04
C MET A 1 9.18 33.44 21.23
N LYS A 2 9.33 32.90 22.45
CA LYS A 2 9.35 31.44 22.69
C LYS A 2 8.09 30.70 22.23
N LYS A 3 6.89 31.27 22.46
CA LYS A 3 5.61 30.68 22.05
C LYS A 3 5.45 30.52 20.53
N LEU A 4 6.05 31.42 19.74
CA LEU A 4 6.01 31.34 18.27
C LEU A 4 6.86 30.19 17.74
N ILE A 5 8.03 29.94 18.37
CA ILE A 5 8.93 28.84 18.00
C ILE A 5 8.26 27.49 18.29
N THR A 6 7.58 27.36 19.44
CA THR A 6 6.89 26.12 19.81
C THR A 6 5.75 25.76 18.85
N THR A 7 4.96 26.75 18.40
CA THR A 7 3.85 26.51 17.47
C THR A 7 4.35 26.08 16.08
N LEU A 8 5.48 26.62 15.61
CA LEU A 8 6.07 26.29 14.31
C LEU A 8 6.61 24.85 14.27
N ILE A 9 7.18 24.37 15.38
CA ILE A 9 7.68 22.98 15.49
C ILE A 9 6.52 21.97 15.45
N CYS A 10 5.41 22.24 16.15
CA CYS A 10 4.24 21.36 16.15
C CYS A 10 3.56 21.25 14.78
N LEU A 11 3.53 22.34 14.00
CA LEU A 11 3.00 22.35 12.63
C LEU A 11 3.85 21.54 11.64
N GLY A 12 5.17 21.47 11.84
CA GLY A 12 6.05 20.64 11.00
C GLY A 12 5.88 19.14 11.21
N MET A 13 5.57 18.71 12.44
CA MET A 13 5.47 17.28 12.79
C MET A 13 4.22 16.59 12.20
N THR A 14 3.13 17.32 11.97
CA THR A 14 1.90 16.72 11.41
C THR A 14 2.04 16.37 9.93
N ALA A 15 2.87 17.09 9.17
CA ALA A 15 3.11 16.84 7.76
C ALA A 15 3.90 15.54 7.51
N THR A 16 4.80 15.14 8.42
CA THR A 16 5.65 13.95 8.24
C THR A 16 4.92 12.65 8.48
N ILE A 17 3.92 12.63 9.38
CA ILE A 17 3.17 11.40 9.73
C ILE A 17 2.37 10.91 8.51
N ASN A 18 1.69 11.82 7.80
CA ASN A 18 0.88 11.50 6.62
C ASN A 18 1.72 11.01 5.42
N ALA A 19 2.99 11.41 5.32
CA ALA A 19 3.88 10.96 4.26
C ALA A 19 4.42 9.53 4.50
N GLN A 20 4.66 9.15 5.76
CA GLN A 20 5.16 7.83 6.13
C GLN A 20 4.10 6.73 5.94
N GLU A 21 2.83 6.99 6.27
CA GLU A 21 1.75 6.01 6.05
C GLU A 21 1.56 5.64 4.57
N LYS A 22 1.66 6.62 3.67
CA LYS A 22 1.52 6.40 2.23
C LYS A 22 2.61 5.49 1.69
N LYS A 23 3.87 5.68 2.12
CA LYS A 23 4.99 4.81 1.71
C LYS A 23 4.83 3.38 2.22
N SER A 24 4.34 3.20 3.45
CA SER A 24 4.09 1.86 4.02
C SER A 24 3.06 1.07 3.20
N LYS A 25 1.96 1.70 2.79
CA LYS A 25 0.94 1.08 1.94
C LYS A 25 1.40 0.91 0.48
N GLN A 26 2.18 1.86 -0.05
CA GLN A 26 2.69 1.83 -1.42
C GLN A 26 3.68 0.68 -1.67
N ASN A 27 4.39 0.24 -0.64
CA ASN A 27 5.29 -0.91 -0.74
C ASN A 27 4.56 -2.27 -0.71
N THR A 28 3.24 -2.29 -0.62
CA THR A 28 2.45 -3.53 -0.69
C THR A 28 1.62 -3.55 -1.97
N TYR A 29 1.74 -4.62 -2.76
CA TYR A 29 0.95 -4.81 -3.98
C TYR A 29 0.17 -6.12 -3.93
N GLU A 30 -0.95 -6.15 -4.65
CA GLU A 30 -1.77 -7.33 -4.80
C GLU A 30 -1.24 -8.18 -5.96
N GLN A 31 -1.00 -9.46 -5.69
CA GLN A 31 -0.71 -10.47 -6.70
C GLN A 31 -1.94 -11.36 -6.87
N HIS A 32 -2.32 -11.59 -8.12
CA HIS A 32 -3.40 -12.51 -8.47
C HIS A 32 -2.82 -13.73 -9.16
N ARG A 33 -3.26 -14.94 -8.75
CA ARG A 33 -2.85 -16.20 -9.36
C ARG A 33 -4.03 -17.14 -9.55
N SER A 34 -4.02 -17.87 -10.67
CA SER A 34 -5.00 -18.93 -10.90
C SER A 34 -4.77 -20.09 -9.94
N ALA A 35 -5.81 -20.52 -9.23
CA ALA A 35 -5.80 -21.72 -8.40
C ALA A 35 -5.68 -23.00 -9.24
N LYS A 36 -6.09 -22.95 -10.52
CA LYS A 36 -6.04 -24.11 -11.42
C LYS A 36 -4.66 -24.35 -11.99
N THR A 37 -3.98 -23.29 -12.43
CA THR A 37 -2.71 -23.40 -13.17
C THR A 37 -1.50 -22.84 -12.43
N GLY A 38 -1.71 -22.13 -11.33
CA GLY A 38 -0.66 -21.43 -10.58
C GLY A 38 -0.08 -20.20 -11.28
N ARG A 39 -0.52 -19.89 -12.51
CA ARG A 39 -0.03 -18.75 -13.29
C ARG A 39 -0.51 -17.42 -12.73
N TYR A 40 0.31 -16.39 -12.90
CA TYR A 40 -0.11 -15.02 -12.62
C TYR A 40 -1.17 -14.57 -13.61
N VAL A 41 -2.18 -13.89 -13.09
CA VAL A 41 -3.29 -13.37 -13.88
C VAL A 41 -3.50 -11.89 -13.57
N THR A 42 -4.14 -11.20 -14.50
CA THR A 42 -4.48 -9.80 -14.35
C THR A 42 -5.69 -9.60 -13.44
N LYS A 43 -5.90 -8.36 -12.99
CA LYS A 43 -7.06 -7.99 -12.18
C LYS A 43 -8.38 -8.15 -12.95
N SER A 44 -8.39 -7.94 -14.27
CA SER A 44 -9.57 -8.13 -15.11
C SER A 44 -9.94 -9.62 -15.21
N GLU A 45 -8.96 -10.50 -15.38
CA GLU A 45 -9.17 -11.96 -15.35
C GLU A 45 -9.65 -12.44 -13.98
N THR A 46 -9.11 -11.87 -12.90
CA THR A 46 -9.57 -12.15 -11.53
C THR A 46 -11.05 -11.82 -11.36
N LYS A 47 -11.53 -10.71 -11.95
CA LYS A 47 -12.95 -10.34 -11.93
C LYS A 47 -13.83 -11.29 -12.76
N LYS A 48 -13.31 -11.82 -13.87
CA LYS A 48 -14.02 -12.79 -14.72
C LYS A 48 -14.11 -14.17 -14.09
N SER A 49 -13.11 -14.57 -13.31
CA SER A 49 -13.04 -15.91 -12.70
C SER A 49 -12.57 -15.87 -11.24
N PRO A 50 -13.35 -15.21 -10.36
CA PRO A 50 -12.98 -15.03 -8.96
C PRO A 50 -12.93 -16.36 -8.19
N SER A 51 -13.79 -17.32 -8.54
CA SER A 51 -13.85 -18.64 -7.90
C SER A 51 -12.60 -19.50 -8.10
N THR A 52 -11.76 -19.16 -9.09
CA THR A 52 -10.58 -19.94 -9.46
C THR A 52 -9.31 -19.11 -9.44
N THR A 53 -9.36 -17.96 -8.78
CA THR A 53 -8.24 -17.03 -8.64
C THR A 53 -8.10 -16.64 -7.18
N TYR A 54 -6.90 -16.72 -6.63
CA TYR A 54 -6.60 -16.21 -5.29
C TYR A 54 -5.72 -14.96 -5.37
N THR A 55 -5.92 -14.06 -4.41
CA THR A 55 -5.18 -12.80 -4.32
C THR A 55 -4.35 -12.78 -3.04
N THR A 56 -3.09 -12.38 -3.15
CA THR A 56 -2.18 -12.26 -2.01
C THR A 56 -1.56 -10.86 -1.98
N LYS A 57 -1.46 -10.27 -0.78
CA LYS A 57 -0.75 -9.00 -0.60
C LYS A 57 0.73 -9.30 -0.35
N ARG A 58 1.62 -8.76 -1.18
CA ARG A 58 3.06 -8.91 -1.00
C ARG A 58 3.71 -7.56 -0.80
N LYS A 59 4.64 -7.51 0.16
CA LYS A 59 5.56 -6.39 0.33
C LYS A 59 6.64 -6.48 -0.74
N LYS A 60 6.85 -5.41 -1.51
CA LYS A 60 7.99 -5.22 -2.40
C LYS A 60 9.24 -5.16 -1.50
N ARG A 61 10.18 -6.10 -1.70
CA ARG A 61 11.52 -5.97 -1.12
C ARG A 61 12.30 -5.05 -2.05
N GLU A 62 12.77 -3.94 -1.50
CA GLU A 62 13.75 -3.05 -2.14
C GLU A 62 15.14 -3.67 -2.05
#